data_AF-A0AAE7BAZ0-F1
#
_entry.id   AF-A0AAE7BAZ0-F1
#
_cell.length_a   1.000
_cell.length_b   1.000
_cell.length_c   1.000
_cell.angle_alpha   90.00
_cell.angle_beta   90.00
_cell.angle_gamma   90.00
#
_symmetry.space_group_name_H-M   'P 1'
#
loop_
_entity.id
_entity.type
_entity.pdbx_description
1 polymer ?
#
loop_
_entity_poly.entity_id
_entity_poly.type
_entity_poly.pdbx_seq_one_letter_code
_entity_poly.pdbx_strand_id
1 'polypeptide(L)'
;MIKDKIIEYYKLLKVKRIDTLLIQIGILGVIIGLFFDVLIINQIFVWPILFGVCIKLYDFTEKIERNIVPYDFNKLLPPPKKNK
;
A
#
# COMPACT_ATOMS: atom_id res chain seq x y z
N MET A 1 -2.56 17.04 -15.06
CA MET A 1 -3.90 16.61 -15.53
C MET A 1 -4.15 15.11 -15.35
N ILE A 2 -3.39 14.21 -15.97
CA ILE A 2 -3.58 12.74 -15.78
C ILE A 2 -3.09 12.29 -14.39
N LYS A 3 -1.91 12.77 -13.97
CA LYS A 3 -1.33 12.47 -12.65
C LYS A 3 -2.26 12.84 -11.49
N ASP A 4 -2.90 14.01 -11.56
CA ASP A 4 -3.79 14.50 -10.50
C ASP A 4 -5.04 13.64 -10.35
N LYS A 5 -5.62 13.21 -11.49
CA LYS A 5 -6.73 12.24 -11.49
C LYS A 5 -6.31 10.89 -10.90
N ILE A 6 -5.11 10.39 -11.24
CA ILE A 6 -4.60 9.13 -10.68
C ILE A 6 -4.47 9.23 -9.16
N ILE A 7 -3.96 10.35 -8.64
CA ILE A 7 -3.85 10.59 -7.19
C ILE A 7 -5.23 10.66 -6.54
N GLU A 8 -6.20 11.28 -7.18
CA GLU A 8 -7.57 11.37 -6.68
C GLU A 8 -8.26 10.01 -6.64
N TYR A 9 -8.14 9.21 -7.70
CA TYR A 9 -8.62 7.82 -7.71
C TYR A 9 -7.93 6.98 -6.64
N TYR A 10 -6.62 7.17 -6.43
CA TYR A 10 -5.89 6.49 -5.37
C TYR A 10 -6.44 6.86 -3.97
N LYS A 11 -6.71 8.14 -3.72
CA LYS A 11 -7.36 8.60 -2.47
C LYS A 11 -8.74 7.98 -2.29
N LEU A 12 -9.55 7.90 -3.36
CA LEU A 12 -10.88 7.28 -3.31
C LEU A 12 -10.79 5.77 -3.02
N LEU A 13 -9.83 5.07 -3.63
CA LEU A 13 -9.57 3.65 -3.36
C LEU A 13 -9.17 3.42 -1.90
N LYS A 14 -8.32 4.30 -1.36
CA LYS A 14 -7.85 4.29 0.04
C LYS A 14 -8.98 4.51 1.04
N VAL A 15 -9.87 5.46 0.79
CA VAL A 15 -11.05 5.73 1.65
C VAL A 15 -12.00 4.52 1.68
N LYS A 16 -12.16 3.84 0.54
CA LYS A 16 -13.12 2.75 0.38
C LYS A 16 -12.63 1.39 0.91
N ARG A 17 -11.42 1.31 1.47
CA ARG A 17 -10.80 0.07 2.02
C ARG A 17 -10.86 -1.12 1.06
N ILE A 18 -10.61 -0.86 -0.22
CA ILE A 18 -10.66 -1.89 -1.27
C ILE A 18 -9.57 -2.94 -1.06
N ASP A 19 -8.44 -2.58 -0.45
CA ASP A 19 -7.39 -3.48 -0.01
C ASP A 19 -7.93 -4.58 0.92
N THR A 20 -8.77 -4.21 1.89
CA THR A 20 -9.31 -5.15 2.89
C THR A 20 -10.33 -6.08 2.23
N LEU A 21 -11.19 -5.55 1.35
CA LEU A 21 -12.15 -6.35 0.59
C LEU A 21 -11.46 -7.34 -0.37
N LEU A 22 -10.41 -6.91 -1.08
CA LEU A 22 -9.61 -7.76 -1.96
C LEU A 22 -8.99 -8.94 -1.20
N ILE A 23 -8.41 -8.66 -0.03
CA ILE A 23 -7.83 -9.70 0.83
C ILE A 23 -8.92 -10.66 1.32
N GLN A 24 -10.06 -10.15 1.78
CA GLN A 24 -11.16 -10.99 2.27
C GLN A 24 -11.75 -11.90 1.19
N ILE A 25 -11.99 -11.37 -0.02
CA ILE A 25 -12.50 -12.14 -1.16
C ILE A 25 -11.47 -13.20 -1.60
N GLY A 26 -10.19 -12.84 -1.62
CA GLY A 26 -9.12 -13.77 -1.92
C GLY A 26 -9.05 -14.91 -0.92
N ILE A 27 -9.08 -14.61 0.39
CA ILE A 27 -9.08 -15.63 1.45
C ILE A 27 -10.31 -16.55 1.33
N LEU A 28 -11.49 -15.98 1.10
CA LEU A 28 -12.72 -16.75 0.94
C LEU A 28 -12.61 -17.71 -0.25
N GLY A 29 -12.09 -17.25 -1.38
CA GLY A 29 -11.91 -18.08 -2.57
C GLY A 29 -10.87 -19.18 -2.41
N VAL A 30 -9.80 -18.95 -1.65
CA VAL A 30 -8.82 -20.00 -1.29
C VAL A 30 -9.47 -21.05 -0.36
N ILE A 31 -10.29 -20.65 0.61
CA ILE A 31 -11.03 -21.59 1.47
C ILE A 31 -11.97 -22.45 0.63
N ILE A 32 -12.70 -21.85 -0.31
CA ILE A 32 -13.58 -22.56 -1.23
C ILE A 32 -12.78 -23.51 -2.12
N GLY A 33 -11.67 -23.07 -2.72
CA GLY A 33 -10.85 -23.91 -3.58
C GLY A 33 -10.20 -25.09 -2.85
N LEU A 34 -9.85 -24.93 -1.57
CA LEU A 34 -9.45 -26.03 -0.69
C LEU A 34 -10.60 -27.01 -0.39
N PHE A 35 -11.82 -26.50 -0.15
CA PHE A 35 -12.97 -27.36 0.16
C PHE A 35 -13.41 -28.23 -1.02
N PHE A 36 -13.27 -27.74 -2.25
CA PHE A 36 -13.65 -28.47 -3.47
C PHE A 36 -12.48 -29.19 -4.16
N ASP A 37 -11.27 -29.21 -3.57
CA ASP A 37 -10.04 -29.76 -4.15
C ASP A 37 -9.71 -29.24 -5.58
N VAL A 38 -10.19 -28.05 -5.92
CA VAL A 38 -9.96 -27.45 -7.24
C VAL A 38 -8.70 -26.57 -7.18
N LEU A 39 -7.57 -27.17 -7.52
CA LEU A 39 -6.25 -26.53 -7.53
C LEU A 39 -6.20 -25.21 -8.33
N ILE A 40 -6.96 -25.13 -9.42
CA ILE A 40 -7.05 -23.94 -10.29
C ILE A 40 -7.66 -22.75 -9.55
N ILE A 41 -8.66 -22.99 -8.69
CA ILE A 41 -9.32 -21.94 -7.91
C ILE A 41 -8.32 -21.34 -6.92
N ASN A 42 -7.55 -22.19 -6.21
CA ASN A 42 -6.53 -21.70 -5.30
C ASN A 42 -5.47 -20.84 -5.99
N GLN A 43 -5.02 -21.22 -7.19
CA GLN A 43 -4.06 -20.43 -7.95
C GLN A 43 -4.60 -19.06 -8.38
N ILE A 44 -5.89 -18.98 -8.72
CA ILE A 44 -6.53 -17.72 -9.13
C ILE A 44 -6.76 -16.81 -7.93
N PHE A 45 -7.25 -17.34 -6.81
CA PHE A 45 -7.64 -16.54 -5.64
C PHE A 45 -6.47 -16.05 -4.78
N VAL A 46 -5.25 -16.56 -4.99
CA VAL A 46 -4.02 -15.98 -4.41
C VAL A 46 -3.73 -14.58 -4.97
N TRP A 47 -4.10 -14.30 -6.23
CA TRP A 47 -3.82 -13.00 -6.86
C TRP A 47 -4.52 -11.81 -6.19
N PRO A 48 -5.83 -11.87 -5.88
CA PRO A 48 -6.50 -10.84 -5.08
C PRO A 48 -5.84 -10.58 -3.72
N ILE A 49 -5.36 -11.63 -3.05
CA ILE A 49 -4.65 -11.51 -1.76
C ILE A 49 -3.34 -10.74 -1.98
N LEU A 50 -2.54 -11.16 -2.97
CA LEU A 50 -1.28 -10.51 -3.29
C LEU A 50 -1.48 -9.02 -3.63
N PHE A 51 -2.44 -8.70 -4.49
CA PHE A 51 -2.76 -7.32 -4.85
C PHE A 51 -3.20 -6.49 -3.65
N GLY A 52 -4.08 -7.04 -2.81
CA GLY A 52 -4.53 -6.34 -1.59
C GLY A 52 -3.40 -6.08 -0.60
N VAL A 53 -2.49 -7.05 -0.41
CA VAL A 53 -1.29 -6.88 0.44
C VAL A 53 -0.33 -5.83 -0.12
N CYS A 54 -0.08 -5.82 -1.44
CA CYS A 54 0.76 -4.81 -2.07
C CYS A 54 0.23 -3.39 -1.87
N ILE A 55 -1.08 -3.17 -2.01
CA ILE A 55 -1.70 -1.87 -1.76
C ILE A 55 -1.49 -1.46 -0.30
N LYS A 56 -1.67 -2.39 0.64
CA LYS A 56 -1.52 -2.14 2.07
C LYS A 56 -0.07 -1.79 2.46
N LEU A 57 0.91 -2.44 1.84
CA LEU A 57 2.34 -2.16 2.02
C LEU A 57 2.72 -0.79 1.44
N TYR A 58 2.15 -0.42 0.30
CA TYR A 58 2.33 0.92 -0.25
C TYR A 58 1.76 1.99 0.69
N ASP A 59 0.53 1.80 1.18
CA ASP A 59 -0.10 2.72 2.13
C ASP A 59 0.69 2.86 3.43
N PHE A 60 1.27 1.76 3.90
CA PHE A 60 2.17 1.76 5.05
C PHE A 60 3.44 2.56 4.77
N THR A 61 4.06 2.37 3.61
CA THR A 61 5.24 3.12 3.18
C THR A 61 4.95 4.61 3.05
N GLU A 62 3.83 5.00 2.42
CA GLU A 62 3.43 6.41 2.30
C GLU A 62 3.19 7.04 3.68
N LYS A 63 2.57 6.28 4.60
CA LYS A 63 2.35 6.74 5.97
C LYS A 63 3.67 6.90 6.72
N ILE A 64 4.64 6.02 6.51
CA ILE A 64 5.98 6.14 7.07
C ILE A 64 6.67 7.38 6.50
N GLU A 65 6.69 7.55 5.18
CA GLU A 65 7.33 8.68 4.52
C GLU A 65 6.76 10.04 4.98
N ARG A 66 5.44 10.12 5.17
CA ARG A 66 4.80 11.33 5.73
C ARG A 66 5.09 11.57 7.22
N ASN A 67 5.32 10.49 7.99
CA ASN A 67 5.57 10.57 9.43
C ASN A 67 7.07 10.67 9.77
N ILE A 68 7.94 10.27 8.87
CA ILE A 68 9.36 10.60 8.91
C ILE A 68 9.42 12.08 8.58
N VAL A 69 9.42 12.90 9.63
CA VAL A 69 9.85 14.30 9.55
C VAL A 69 11.14 14.30 8.71
N PRO A 70 11.24 15.08 7.62
CA PRO A 70 12.49 15.16 6.89
C PRO A 70 13.50 15.63 7.93
N TYR A 71 14.46 14.77 8.25
CA TYR A 71 15.50 15.10 9.21
C TYR A 71 16.08 16.44 8.75
N ASP A 72 15.92 17.48 9.56
CA ASP A 72 16.48 18.79 9.23
C ASP A 72 17.98 18.65 9.36
N PHE A 73 18.64 18.24 8.28
CA PHE A 73 20.08 18.05 8.23
C PHE A 73 20.81 19.34 8.64
N ASN A 74 20.17 20.50 8.54
CA ASN A 74 20.72 21.77 9.03
C ASN A 74 20.77 21.86 10.57
N LYS A 75 20.00 21.05 11.30
CA LYS A 75 20.14 20.89 12.77
C LYS A 75 21.23 19.89 13.15
N LEU A 76 21.58 18.97 12.25
CA LEU A 76 22.64 17.99 12.45
C LEU A 76 24.01 18.55 12.08
N LEU A 77 24.06 19.50 11.14
CA LEU A 77 25.27 20.16 10.71
C LEU A 77 25.50 21.42 11.55
N PRO A 78 26.73 21.68 12.03
CA PRO A 78 27.05 22.94 12.67
C PRO A 78 26.78 24.09 11.69
N PRO A 79 26.25 25.23 12.17
CA PRO A 79 25.94 26.36 11.30
C PRO A 79 27.18 26.82 10.53
N PRO A 80 27.04 27.21 9.26
CA PRO A 80 28.18 27.64 8.46
C PRO A 80 28.88 28.81 9.15
N LYS A 81 30.22 28.74 9.24
CA LYS A 81 31.02 29.81 9.83
C LYS A 81 30.75 31.09 9.04
N LYS A 82 30.21 32.11 9.73
CA LYS A 82 30.10 33.45 9.16
C LYS A 82 31.50 33.98 8.91
N ASN A 83 31.89 34.10 7.63
CA ASN A 83 33.06 34.88 7.27
C ASN A 83 32.75 36.34 7.60
N LYS A 84 33.59 36.95 8.44
CA LYS A 84 33.61 38.40 8.66
C LYS A 84 34.12 39.10 7.41
#